data_AF-A0A1M5SV04-F1
#
_entry.id   AF-A0A1M5SV04-F1
#
_cell.length_a   1.000
_cell.length_b   1.000
_cell.length_c   1.000
_cell.angle_alpha   90.00
_cell.angle_beta   90.00
_cell.angle_gamma   90.00
#
_symmetry.space_group_name_H-M   'P 1'
#
loop_
_entity.id
_entity.type
_entity.pdbx_description
1 polymer ?
#
loop_
_entity_poly.entity_id
_entity_poly.type
_entity_poly.pdbx_seq_one_letter_code
_entity_poly.pdbx_strand_id
1 'polypeptide(L)'
;MTAGRSRVRFVATAALLGALPLATTACGASTATTSADIKEPASGWEEPASYSYTLTSSTQVLAGTFRVTVHDGEVTEVVGLDEDSRRQARDLPGEVPTLGKLLKTLHRARSEDADTAEAQYAADGHPVRISLDWDKNSIDDEALYTISSYEPASGQAASSESPSRADDAALRTLPRGAGHRW
;
A
#
# COMPACT_ATOMS: atom_id res chain seq x y z
N MET A 1 45.83 -46.83 1.97
CA MET A 1 46.34 -46.64 0.59
C MET A 1 46.69 -45.16 0.42
N THR A 2 47.70 -44.85 -0.39
CA THR A 2 48.41 -43.55 -0.35
C THR A 2 48.47 -42.93 -1.74
N ALA A 3 48.59 -41.60 -1.79
CA ALA A 3 48.84 -40.77 -2.97
C ALA A 3 47.65 -40.58 -3.95
N GLY A 4 47.59 -39.49 -4.73
CA GLY A 4 48.67 -38.51 -4.97
C GLY A 4 48.21 -37.05 -5.15
N ARG A 5 49.13 -36.14 -4.83
CA ARG A 5 49.13 -34.75 -5.31
C ARG A 5 49.81 -34.72 -6.69
N SER A 6 49.36 -33.84 -7.57
CA SER A 6 50.26 -33.21 -8.56
C SER A 6 49.82 -31.78 -8.85
N ARG A 7 50.80 -30.88 -8.90
CA ARG A 7 50.66 -29.48 -9.30
C ARG A 7 51.34 -29.30 -10.65
N VAL A 8 50.81 -28.46 -11.53
CA VAL A 8 51.65 -27.75 -12.51
C VAL A 8 51.26 -26.28 -12.50
N ARG A 9 52.27 -25.41 -12.49
CA ARG A 9 52.18 -23.96 -12.62
C ARG A 9 52.66 -23.59 -14.02
N PHE A 10 52.08 -22.56 -14.64
CA PHE A 10 52.70 -21.91 -15.81
C PHE A 10 52.79 -20.39 -15.67
N VAL A 11 53.88 -19.88 -16.25
CA VAL A 11 54.48 -18.54 -16.14
C VAL A 11 55.24 -18.36 -17.49
N ALA A 12 55.34 -17.20 -18.14
CA ALA A 12 55.23 -15.84 -17.65
C ALA A 12 54.40 -14.89 -18.54
N THR A 13 54.26 -13.66 -18.03
CA THR A 13 54.05 -12.38 -18.71
C THR A 13 54.57 -12.24 -20.16
N ALA A 14 53.82 -11.51 -20.99
CA ALA A 14 54.39 -10.59 -21.98
C ALA A 14 53.49 -9.34 -22.06
N ALA A 15 54.08 -8.14 -21.95
CA ALA A 15 53.39 -6.87 -22.05
C ALA A 15 53.55 -6.28 -23.46
N LEU A 16 52.53 -5.59 -23.96
CA LEU A 16 52.66 -4.71 -25.12
C LEU A 16 51.73 -3.50 -24.98
N LEU A 17 52.33 -2.31 -25.00
CA LEU A 17 51.64 -1.03 -25.02
C LEU A 17 51.00 -0.82 -26.40
N GLY A 18 49.71 -0.48 -26.40
CA GLY A 18 48.95 -0.14 -27.61
C GLY A 18 47.92 0.94 -27.30
N ALA A 19 48.34 2.20 -27.29
CA ALA A 19 47.42 3.32 -27.17
C ALA A 19 46.98 3.77 -28.57
N LEU A 20 45.68 3.69 -28.86
CA LEU A 20 45.06 4.45 -29.95
C LEU A 20 43.57 4.72 -29.61
N PRO A 21 43.11 5.98 -29.57
CA PRO A 21 41.76 6.32 -29.16
C PRO A 21 40.79 6.31 -30.34
N LEU A 22 39.64 5.64 -30.19
CA LEU A 22 38.44 5.93 -30.98
C LEU A 22 37.32 6.34 -30.03
N ALA A 23 36.99 7.63 -30.04
CA ALA A 23 35.79 8.14 -29.41
C ALA A 23 34.58 7.81 -30.30
N THR A 24 33.86 6.74 -29.97
CA THR A 24 32.47 6.58 -30.39
C THR A 24 31.58 7.14 -29.30
N THR A 25 31.03 8.33 -29.53
CA THR A 25 29.92 8.88 -28.74
C THR A 25 28.67 8.05 -29.03
N ALA A 26 28.61 6.85 -28.48
CA ALA A 26 27.36 6.13 -28.30
C ALA A 26 26.54 6.92 -27.29
N CYS A 27 25.72 7.84 -27.80
CA CYS A 27 24.63 8.46 -27.05
C CYS A 27 23.58 7.38 -26.80
N GLY A 28 23.92 6.41 -25.95
CA GLY A 28 22.95 5.58 -25.27
C GLY A 28 22.19 6.52 -24.37
N ALA A 29 21.05 7.01 -24.88
CA ALA A 29 20.04 7.61 -24.04
C ALA A 29 19.59 6.50 -23.09
N SER A 30 20.24 6.43 -21.93
CA SER A 30 19.63 5.89 -20.74
C SER A 30 18.37 6.73 -20.53
N THR A 31 17.25 6.22 -21.05
CA THR A 31 16.00 6.32 -20.32
C THR A 31 16.28 5.68 -18.97
N ALA A 32 16.84 6.49 -18.07
CA ALA A 32 16.40 6.46 -16.70
C ALA A 32 14.89 6.52 -16.81
N THR A 33 14.25 5.36 -16.67
CA THR A 33 12.92 5.29 -16.10
C THR A 33 13.05 6.17 -14.88
N THR A 34 12.50 7.38 -14.95
CA THR A 34 12.22 8.15 -13.76
C THR A 34 11.42 7.19 -12.92
N SER A 35 12.05 6.61 -11.89
CA SER A 35 11.32 6.10 -10.74
C SER A 35 10.45 7.28 -10.37
N ALA A 36 9.17 7.20 -10.76
CA ALA A 36 8.22 8.18 -10.35
C ALA A 36 8.30 8.07 -8.84
N ASP A 37 8.84 9.12 -8.22
CA ASP A 37 8.75 9.31 -6.79
C ASP A 37 7.24 9.45 -6.58
N ILE A 38 6.57 8.30 -6.40
CA ILE A 38 5.21 8.20 -5.89
C ILE A 38 5.36 8.55 -4.42
N LYS A 39 5.72 9.82 -4.22
CA LYS A 39 5.68 10.52 -2.97
C LYS A 39 4.27 10.29 -2.49
N GLU A 40 4.16 9.46 -1.46
CA GLU A 40 2.84 9.14 -0.95
C GLU A 40 2.12 10.45 -0.68
N PRO A 41 0.82 10.56 -1.05
CA PRO A 41 0.03 11.56 -0.39
C PRO A 41 0.26 11.33 1.10
N ALA A 42 0.67 12.36 1.83
CA ALA A 42 0.73 12.30 3.28
C ALA A 42 -0.72 12.22 3.75
N SER A 43 -1.32 11.04 3.63
CA SER A 43 -2.68 10.78 4.01
C SER A 43 -2.72 10.95 5.52
N GLY A 44 -3.44 11.97 5.98
CA GLY A 44 -3.86 12.08 7.38
C GLY A 44 -4.88 11.01 7.76
N TRP A 45 -4.91 9.89 7.03
CA TRP A 45 -5.76 8.75 7.29
C TRP A 45 -5.10 7.92 8.38
N GLU A 46 -5.73 7.93 9.55
CA GLU A 46 -5.45 7.00 10.63
C GLU A 46 -6.48 5.86 10.55
N GLU A 47 -6.04 4.61 10.71
CA GLU A 47 -6.93 3.45 10.66
C GLU A 47 -8.00 3.55 11.76
N PRO A 48 -9.30 3.62 11.43
CA PRO A 48 -10.35 3.68 12.44
C PRO A 48 -10.38 2.42 13.30
N ALA A 49 -10.73 2.58 14.58
CA ALA A 49 -10.92 1.44 15.48
C ALA A 49 -12.01 0.46 14.99
N SER A 50 -13.06 0.96 14.32
CA SER A 50 -14.15 0.13 13.82
C SER A 50 -14.58 0.53 12.41
N TYR A 51 -14.63 -0.44 11.50
CA TYR A 51 -15.02 -0.27 10.09
C TYR A 51 -15.29 -1.63 9.43
N SER A 52 -15.83 -1.64 8.21
CA SER A 52 -15.88 -2.84 7.36
C SER A 52 -15.32 -2.59 5.97
N TYR A 53 -14.92 -3.66 5.27
CA TYR A 53 -14.40 -3.60 3.90
C TYR A 53 -14.53 -4.96 3.21
N THR A 54 -14.31 -4.97 1.90
CA THR A 54 -14.11 -6.17 1.10
C THR A 54 -12.69 -6.20 0.57
N LEU A 55 -11.96 -7.28 0.86
CA LEU A 55 -10.59 -7.55 0.43
C LEU A 55 -10.61 -8.65 -0.63
N THR A 56 -10.10 -8.37 -1.83
CA THR A 56 -9.70 -9.42 -2.79
C THR A 56 -8.18 -9.55 -2.75
N SER A 57 -7.68 -10.77 -2.56
CA SER A 57 -6.25 -11.09 -2.45
C SER A 57 -5.85 -12.19 -3.43
N SER A 58 -4.66 -12.05 -4.03
CA SER A 58 -4.07 -13.04 -4.95
C SER A 58 -2.99 -13.93 -4.32
N THR A 59 -2.67 -13.75 -3.03
CA THR A 59 -1.57 -14.50 -2.38
C THR A 59 -1.84 -15.99 -2.26
N GLN A 60 -0.80 -16.82 -2.23
CA GLN A 60 -0.96 -18.26 -2.01
C GLN A 60 -1.53 -18.61 -0.63
N VAL A 61 -1.22 -17.81 0.40
CA VAL A 61 -1.68 -18.06 1.79
C VAL A 61 -3.11 -17.60 2.04
N LEU A 62 -3.55 -16.53 1.38
CA LEU A 62 -4.88 -15.94 1.51
C LEU A 62 -5.40 -15.55 0.13
N ALA A 63 -6.14 -16.44 -0.51
CA ALA A 63 -6.63 -16.31 -1.88
C ALA A 63 -8.14 -16.10 -1.91
N GLY A 64 -8.60 -15.21 -2.79
CA GLY A 64 -10.03 -14.94 -3.00
C GLY A 64 -10.51 -13.67 -2.32
N THR A 65 -11.82 -13.59 -2.09
CA THR A 65 -12.53 -12.37 -1.70
C THR A 65 -13.24 -12.52 -0.37
N PHE A 66 -12.94 -11.62 0.57
CA PHE A 66 -13.42 -11.64 1.95
C PHE A 66 -14.16 -10.34 2.26
N ARG A 67 -15.35 -10.41 2.85
CA ARG A 67 -15.92 -9.31 3.63
C ARG A 67 -15.36 -9.39 5.05
N VAL A 68 -14.91 -8.26 5.57
CA VAL A 68 -14.20 -8.18 6.84
C VAL A 68 -14.81 -7.08 7.70
N THR A 69 -15.05 -7.40 8.97
CA THR A 69 -15.48 -6.44 10.00
C THR A 69 -14.36 -6.26 11.01
N VAL A 70 -13.98 -5.01 11.26
CA VAL A 70 -12.99 -4.62 12.28
C VAL A 70 -13.69 -3.87 13.41
N HIS A 71 -13.32 -4.19 14.64
CA HIS A 71 -13.79 -3.52 15.85
C HIS A 71 -12.65 -3.44 16.87
N ASP A 72 -12.53 -2.32 17.59
CA ASP A 72 -11.44 -2.02 18.53
C ASP A 72 -10.01 -2.22 17.94
N GLY A 73 -9.86 -2.08 16.62
CA GLY A 73 -8.61 -2.28 15.88
C GLY A 73 -8.30 -3.74 15.52
N GLU A 74 -9.20 -4.69 15.82
CA GLU A 74 -9.04 -6.11 15.54
C GLU A 74 -10.09 -6.64 14.56
N VAL A 75 -9.73 -7.64 13.75
CA VAL A 75 -10.68 -8.33 12.87
C VAL A 75 -11.59 -9.20 13.73
N THR A 76 -12.88 -8.86 13.79
CA THR A 76 -13.88 -9.58 14.58
C THR A 76 -14.79 -10.50 13.75
N GLU A 77 -14.87 -10.27 12.44
CA GLU A 77 -15.63 -11.12 11.53
C GLU A 77 -14.94 -11.21 10.16
N VAL A 78 -14.96 -12.42 9.58
CA VAL A 78 -14.49 -12.71 8.23
C VAL A 78 -15.55 -13.57 7.53
N VAL A 79 -16.03 -13.13 6.38
CA VAL A 79 -16.97 -13.87 5.53
C VAL A 79 -16.38 -14.01 4.13
N GLY A 80 -16.01 -15.23 3.74
CA GLY A 80 -15.59 -15.54 2.38
C GLY A 80 -16.75 -15.43 1.38
N LEU A 81 -16.52 -14.78 0.25
CA LEU A 81 -17.54 -14.51 -0.77
C LEU A 81 -17.47 -15.48 -1.96
N ASP A 82 -16.32 -16.14 -2.16
CA ASP A 82 -16.11 -17.23 -3.12
C ASP A 82 -15.82 -18.56 -2.41
N GLU A 83 -15.59 -19.64 -3.17
CA GLU A 83 -15.48 -20.98 -2.59
C GLU A 83 -14.18 -21.19 -1.80
N ASP A 84 -13.08 -20.58 -2.22
CA ASP A 84 -11.79 -20.76 -1.55
C ASP A 84 -11.70 -19.89 -0.29
N SER A 85 -12.09 -18.61 -0.40
CA SER A 85 -12.22 -17.70 0.73
C SER A 85 -13.23 -18.21 1.78
N ARG A 86 -14.32 -18.89 1.39
CA ARG A 86 -15.25 -19.53 2.35
C ARG A 86 -14.60 -20.63 3.16
N ARG A 87 -13.64 -21.38 2.61
CA ARG A 87 -12.87 -22.38 3.39
C ARG A 87 -11.88 -21.65 4.29
N GLN A 88 -11.09 -20.73 3.75
CA GLN A 88 -10.09 -19.98 4.50
C GLN A 88 -10.69 -19.16 5.65
N ALA A 89 -11.87 -18.56 5.49
CA ALA A 89 -12.57 -17.83 6.56
C ALA A 89 -12.98 -18.72 7.75
N ARG A 90 -13.15 -20.04 7.55
CA ARG A 90 -13.43 -21.00 8.63
C ARG A 90 -12.16 -21.55 9.25
N ASP A 91 -11.17 -21.87 8.40
CA ASP A 91 -10.00 -22.63 8.79
C ASP A 91 -8.86 -21.72 9.30
N LEU A 92 -8.77 -20.49 8.78
CA LEU A 92 -7.69 -19.51 8.98
C LEU A 92 -8.19 -18.04 9.11
N PRO A 93 -9.24 -17.72 9.91
CA PRO A 93 -9.77 -16.34 9.99
C PRO A 93 -8.74 -15.31 10.49
N GLY A 94 -7.76 -15.74 11.28
CA GLY A 94 -6.70 -14.86 11.82
C GLY A 94 -5.66 -14.38 10.78
N GLU A 95 -5.61 -15.00 9.60
CA GLU A 95 -4.71 -14.60 8.51
C GLU A 95 -5.23 -13.39 7.73
N VAL A 96 -6.52 -13.03 7.87
CA VAL A 96 -7.10 -11.85 7.22
C VAL A 96 -6.60 -10.58 7.92
N PRO A 97 -5.86 -9.69 7.23
CA PRO A 97 -5.21 -8.55 7.87
C PRO A 97 -6.08 -7.29 7.81
N THR A 98 -6.07 -6.47 8.87
CA THR A 98 -6.60 -5.09 8.85
C THR A 98 -5.86 -4.23 7.81
N LEU A 99 -6.40 -3.06 7.48
CA LEU A 99 -5.80 -2.18 6.47
C LEU A 99 -4.44 -1.64 6.95
N GLY A 100 -4.30 -1.30 8.23
CA GLY A 100 -3.04 -0.90 8.84
C GLY A 100 -2.05 -2.06 8.98
N LYS A 101 -2.50 -3.32 9.10
CA LYS A 101 -1.61 -4.48 8.94
C LYS A 101 -1.06 -4.57 7.50
N LEU A 102 -1.89 -4.38 6.48
CA LEU A 102 -1.44 -4.33 5.08
C LEU A 102 -0.46 -3.16 4.84
N LEU A 103 -0.75 -1.97 5.37
CA LEU A 103 0.14 -0.80 5.25
C LEU A 103 1.47 -1.00 6.00
N LYS A 104 1.49 -1.71 7.13
CA LYS A 104 2.73 -2.12 7.82
C LYS A 104 3.56 -3.07 6.94
N THR A 105 2.94 -4.03 6.27
CA THR A 105 3.62 -4.93 5.33
C THR A 105 4.19 -4.17 4.13
N LEU A 106 3.44 -3.20 3.57
CA LEU A 106 3.91 -2.29 2.52
C LEU A 106 5.11 -1.43 2.97
N HIS A 107 5.05 -0.86 4.17
CA HIS A 107 6.17 -0.09 4.74
C HIS A 107 7.42 -0.97 4.92
N ARG A 108 7.24 -2.22 5.37
CA ARG A 108 8.33 -3.19 5.47
C ARG A 108 8.96 -3.47 4.11
N ALA A 109 8.14 -3.76 3.09
CA ALA A 109 8.59 -3.99 1.71
C ALA A 109 9.48 -2.86 1.19
N ARG A 110 9.06 -1.60 1.39
CA ARG A 110 9.87 -0.43 1.02
C ARG A 110 11.15 -0.29 1.85
N SER A 111 11.12 -0.61 3.14
CA SER A 111 12.29 -0.46 4.02
C SER A 111 13.37 -1.53 3.84
N GLU A 112 13.02 -2.61 3.15
CA GLU A 112 13.89 -3.77 2.88
C GLU A 112 14.16 -3.89 1.35
N ASP A 113 13.94 -2.81 0.58
CA ASP A 113 14.23 -2.68 -0.86
C ASP A 113 13.59 -3.75 -1.78
N ALA A 114 12.32 -4.10 -1.51
CA ALA A 114 11.50 -4.98 -2.36
C ALA A 114 11.38 -4.48 -3.82
N ASP A 115 11.34 -5.40 -4.80
CA ASP A 115 11.26 -5.06 -6.23
C ASP A 115 9.98 -4.26 -6.58
N THR A 116 8.84 -4.63 -6.00
CA THR A 116 7.60 -3.84 -6.05
C THR A 116 7.04 -3.59 -4.65
N ALA A 117 6.74 -2.32 -4.31
CA ALA A 117 6.11 -1.93 -3.05
C ALA A 117 5.19 -0.71 -3.23
N GLU A 118 4.12 -0.90 -4.02
CA GLU A 118 3.22 0.16 -4.48
C GLU A 118 1.87 0.15 -3.76
N ALA A 119 1.26 1.34 -3.63
CA ALA A 119 -0.12 1.48 -3.18
C ALA A 119 -0.87 2.59 -3.92
N GLN A 120 -2.19 2.44 -4.00
CA GLN A 120 -3.13 3.44 -4.48
C GLN A 120 -4.12 3.74 -3.36
N TYR A 121 -4.50 5.01 -3.24
CA TYR A 121 -5.30 5.53 -2.14
C TYR A 121 -6.58 6.19 -2.63
N ALA A 122 -7.65 6.09 -1.83
CA ALA A 122 -8.88 6.87 -2.01
C ALA A 122 -8.68 8.34 -1.61
N ALA A 123 -9.68 9.18 -1.87
CA ALA A 123 -9.62 10.63 -1.62
C ALA A 123 -9.53 11.02 -0.13
N ASP A 124 -10.03 10.16 0.77
CA ASP A 124 -9.89 10.25 2.23
C ASP A 124 -8.58 9.63 2.75
N GLY A 125 -7.81 8.97 1.88
CA GLY A 125 -6.47 8.45 2.17
C GLY A 125 -6.40 6.97 2.56
N HIS A 126 -7.50 6.22 2.60
CA HIS A 126 -7.43 4.77 2.84
C HIS A 126 -6.87 4.02 1.61
N PRO A 127 -6.15 2.89 1.78
CA PRO A 127 -5.62 2.12 0.66
C PRO A 127 -6.74 1.40 -0.11
N VAL A 128 -6.77 1.56 -1.44
CA VAL A 128 -7.70 0.86 -2.35
C VAL A 128 -7.01 -0.26 -3.14
N ARG A 129 -5.68 -0.19 -3.30
CA ARG A 129 -4.88 -1.24 -3.93
C ARG A 129 -3.48 -1.25 -3.33
N ILE A 130 -2.93 -2.44 -3.07
CA ILE A 130 -1.53 -2.64 -2.66
C ILE A 130 -0.93 -3.74 -3.54
N SER A 131 0.26 -3.50 -4.08
CA SER A 131 1.03 -4.43 -4.92
C SER A 131 2.40 -4.63 -4.29
N LEU A 132 2.75 -5.87 -3.96
CA LEU A 132 4.05 -6.25 -3.40
C LEU A 132 4.69 -7.34 -4.28
N ASP A 133 6.00 -7.28 -4.43
CA ASP A 133 6.89 -8.30 -4.99
C ASP A 133 8.23 -8.11 -4.26
N TRP A 134 8.70 -9.14 -3.55
CA TRP A 134 9.88 -9.03 -2.71
C TRP A 134 11.17 -9.19 -3.53
N ASP A 135 11.28 -10.31 -4.25
CA ASP A 135 12.31 -10.55 -5.25
C ASP A 135 11.64 -11.04 -6.53
N LYS A 136 11.69 -10.25 -7.61
CA LYS A 136 11.18 -10.56 -8.96
C LYS A 136 11.60 -11.90 -9.59
N ASN A 137 12.48 -12.67 -8.95
CA ASN A 137 12.92 -14.00 -9.36
C ASN A 137 12.30 -15.14 -8.52
N SER A 138 11.64 -14.81 -7.41
CA SER A 138 10.68 -15.66 -6.70
C SER A 138 9.37 -15.76 -7.50
N ILE A 139 8.48 -16.69 -7.13
CA ILE A 139 7.22 -16.98 -7.86
C ILE A 139 6.03 -17.13 -6.88
N ASP A 140 6.27 -16.88 -5.59
CA ASP A 140 5.36 -17.18 -4.48
C ASP A 140 5.25 -16.05 -3.44
N ASP A 141 5.99 -14.95 -3.65
CA ASP A 141 5.98 -13.74 -2.80
C ASP A 141 5.21 -12.56 -3.40
N GLU A 142 4.77 -12.63 -4.67
CA GLU A 142 3.95 -11.59 -5.28
C GLU A 142 2.55 -11.53 -4.65
N ALA A 143 2.15 -10.32 -4.22
CA ALA A 143 0.89 -10.09 -3.53
C ALA A 143 0.15 -8.89 -4.13
N LEU A 144 -1.06 -9.14 -4.65
CA LEU A 144 -2.01 -8.09 -5.00
C LEU A 144 -3.20 -8.11 -4.04
N TYR A 145 -3.41 -6.99 -3.36
CA TYR A 145 -4.60 -6.71 -2.55
C TYR A 145 -5.42 -5.61 -3.22
N THR A 146 -6.71 -5.86 -3.41
CA THR A 146 -7.70 -4.85 -3.82
C THR A 146 -8.71 -4.67 -2.70
N ILE A 147 -8.95 -3.42 -2.31
CA ILE A 147 -9.83 -3.03 -1.21
C ILE A 147 -11.02 -2.28 -1.79
N SER A 148 -12.23 -2.67 -1.38
CA SER A 148 -13.49 -2.12 -1.88
C SER A 148 -14.56 -2.13 -0.79
N SER A 149 -15.68 -1.43 -1.01
CA SER A 149 -16.79 -1.34 -0.03
C SER A 149 -16.31 -0.98 1.40
N TYR A 150 -15.34 -0.08 1.50
CA TYR A 150 -14.85 0.43 2.78
C TYR A 150 -15.90 1.35 3.40
N GLU A 151 -16.33 1.01 4.61
CA GLU A 151 -17.36 1.72 5.37
C GLU A 151 -16.84 1.94 6.81
N PRO A 152 -16.37 3.17 7.16
CA PRO A 152 -15.99 3.49 8.53
C PRO A 152 -17.23 3.49 9.43
N ALA A 153 -17.08 3.11 10.71
CA ALA A 153 -18.19 3.19 11.65
C ALA A 153 -18.74 4.62 11.75
N SER A 154 -20.06 4.73 11.91
CA SER A 154 -20.86 5.96 11.93
C SER A 154 -20.46 6.89 13.08
N GLY A 155 -19.35 7.61 12.90
CA GLY A 155 -18.72 8.46 13.90
C GLY A 155 -17.39 9.06 13.43
N GLN A 156 -16.57 8.32 12.66
CA GLN A 156 -15.31 8.84 12.10
C GLN A 156 -15.50 9.76 10.88
N ALA A 157 -16.46 9.44 9.99
CA ALA A 157 -16.63 10.16 8.71
C ALA A 157 -16.93 11.67 8.90
N ALA A 158 -17.55 12.06 10.00
CA ALA A 158 -17.93 13.45 10.29
C ALA A 158 -16.78 14.33 10.82
N SER A 159 -15.62 13.76 11.16
CA SER A 159 -14.50 14.53 11.72
C SER A 159 -13.69 15.32 10.68
N SER A 160 -13.86 15.03 9.39
CA SER A 160 -13.21 15.76 8.28
C SER A 160 -14.05 16.93 7.77
N GLU A 161 -15.36 16.94 8.01
CA GLU A 161 -16.25 18.09 7.73
C GLU A 161 -16.37 18.98 8.97
N SER A 162 -15.30 19.70 9.31
CA SER A 162 -15.39 20.81 10.27
C SER A 162 -16.21 21.94 9.65
N PRO A 163 -17.43 22.25 10.13
CA PRO A 163 -18.24 23.30 9.56
C PRO A 163 -17.59 24.65 9.92
N SER A 164 -17.15 25.39 8.91
CA SER A 164 -16.69 26.77 9.10
C SER A 164 -17.79 27.56 9.80
N ARG A 165 -17.53 27.98 11.05
CA ARG A 165 -18.47 28.73 11.89
C ARG A 165 -18.61 30.16 11.38
N ALA A 166 -19.35 30.32 10.28
CA ALA A 166 -19.52 31.57 9.55
C ALA A 166 -20.99 32.00 9.40
N ASP A 167 -21.90 31.46 10.22
CA ASP A 167 -23.33 31.83 10.26
C ASP A 167 -23.77 32.25 11.68
N ASP A 168 -23.20 33.34 12.20
CA ASP A 168 -23.69 34.03 13.41
C ASP A 168 -23.59 35.56 13.25
N ALA A 169 -24.09 36.09 12.13
CA ALA A 169 -24.02 37.53 11.82
C ALA A 169 -25.21 38.11 11.03
N ALA A 170 -26.33 37.38 10.88
CA ALA A 170 -27.55 37.93 10.28
C ALA A 170 -28.80 37.21 10.82
N LEU A 171 -29.65 37.94 11.56
CA LEU A 171 -31.12 37.79 11.75
C LEU A 171 -31.62 38.30 13.13
N ARG A 172 -31.36 39.56 13.49
CA ARG A 172 -32.13 40.28 14.54
C ARG A 172 -32.41 41.76 14.22
N THR A 173 -33.11 41.98 13.10
CA THR A 173 -33.80 43.26 12.85
C THR A 173 -35.26 42.99 12.47
N LEU A 174 -36.10 42.69 13.47
CA LEU A 174 -37.55 42.63 13.28
C LEU A 174 -38.15 44.03 13.37
N PRO A 175 -39.11 44.40 12.49
CA PRO A 175 -39.78 45.69 12.56
C PRO A 175 -40.78 45.71 13.73
N ARG A 176 -40.70 46.74 14.58
CA ARG A 176 -41.64 46.93 15.70
C ARG A 176 -42.75 47.90 15.29
N GLY A 177 -43.81 47.38 14.67
CA GLY A 177 -45.02 48.13 14.34
C GLY A 177 -46.15 47.92 15.35
N ALA A 178 -46.40 48.92 16.20
CA ALA A 178 -47.62 49.20 16.99
C ALA A 178 -47.27 50.30 18.03
N GLY A 179 -48.05 51.34 18.33
CA GLY A 179 -49.30 51.83 17.75
C GLY A 179 -50.00 52.81 18.71
N HIS A 180 -50.81 53.74 18.16
CA HIS A 180 -51.91 54.50 18.81
C HIS A 180 -51.65 55.69 19.77
N ARG A 181 -52.41 56.78 19.48
CA ARG A 181 -52.88 57.91 20.33
C ARG A 181 -51.81 58.91 20.82
N TRP A 182 -52.05 60.23 20.84
CA TRP A 182 -53.27 61.02 20.59
C TRP A 182 -53.03 62.08 19.51
#